data_AF-A0ABD2BDV6-F1
#
_entry.id   AF-A0ABD2BDV6-F1
#
_cell.length_a   1.000
_cell.length_b   1.000
_cell.length_c   1.000
_cell.angle_alpha   90.00
_cell.angle_beta   90.00
_cell.angle_gamma   90.00
#
_symmetry.space_group_name_H-M   'P 1'
#
loop_
_entity.id
_entity.type
_entity.pdbx_description
1 polymer ?
#
loop_
_entity_poly.entity_id
_entity_poly.type
_entity_poly.pdbx_seq_one_letter_code
_entity_poly.pdbx_strand_id
1 'polypeptide(L)'
;MVSRRKNDSQSSNILLPILVSACAIPISMLFWSINVLYSTFSSESEGYNEEPSQMISPWRWLAAIIIPIIFIFWGLKKKSLDISGAIFGMFVGFILTLTSFSHLICLVVFFITGSKATKFRSHLKKKQERGYKEGGQRTWIQVLCNGGMPTQLALLYLLDVGCGEHPIDFDKNYRSSWLSIGILAAFACCNGDTWASEFGTVLGSGEPFLITTRKRVPRGTNGGVSWVGLLFSALGGISVGLAFYFTTLYTVDTATLELAAPQWPIIIIGGIAGLFGSLLDSILGATLQYSGIDEEGLIVQHPGKGVKHISGRQILDNHSVNLLSSIIIALTFPKVANIIWP
;
A
#
# COMPACT_ATOMS: atom_id res chain seq x y z
N MET A 1 25.49 -11.16 37.49
CA MET A 1 25.17 -11.39 36.06
C MET A 1 23.97 -10.59 35.53
N VAL A 2 23.13 -9.97 36.37
CA VAL A 2 21.93 -9.20 35.95
C VAL A 2 22.24 -7.76 35.52
N SER A 3 23.32 -7.14 36.03
CA SER A 3 23.70 -5.75 35.71
C SER A 3 24.26 -5.58 34.27
N ARG A 4 25.10 -6.52 33.78
CA ARG A 4 25.68 -6.45 32.43
C ARG A 4 24.64 -6.53 31.30
N ARG A 5 23.58 -7.35 31.45
CA ARG A 5 22.50 -7.45 30.44
C ARG A 5 21.66 -6.18 30.33
N LYS A 6 21.54 -5.40 31.42
CA LYS A 6 20.84 -4.09 31.38
C LYS A 6 21.66 -3.05 30.61
N ASN A 7 22.97 -2.99 30.83
CA ASN A 7 23.85 -2.04 30.12
C ASN A 7 24.00 -2.33 28.62
N ASP A 8 24.09 -3.58 28.19
CA ASP A 8 24.17 -3.90 26.74
C ASP A 8 22.84 -3.64 26.01
N SER A 9 21.72 -3.88 26.68
CA SER A 9 20.39 -3.49 26.15
C SER A 9 20.23 -1.97 26.08
N GLN A 10 20.83 -1.22 27.00
CA GLN A 10 20.68 0.23 27.08
C GLN A 10 21.66 0.95 26.12
N SER A 11 22.87 0.42 25.91
CA SER A 11 23.82 0.96 24.92
C SER A 11 23.36 0.69 23.49
N SER A 12 22.83 -0.50 23.18
CA SER A 12 22.29 -0.83 21.85
C SER A 12 21.06 0.01 21.49
N ASN A 13 20.20 0.35 22.47
CA ASN A 13 19.05 1.21 22.25
C ASN A 13 19.41 2.68 21.97
N ILE A 14 20.60 3.15 22.40
CA ILE A 14 21.10 4.51 22.15
C ILE A 14 21.99 4.56 20.90
N LEU A 15 22.79 3.51 20.65
CA LEU A 15 23.68 3.44 19.48
C LEU A 15 22.90 3.43 18.17
N LEU A 16 21.77 2.72 18.12
CA LEU A 16 21.01 2.59 16.87
C LEU A 16 20.44 3.94 16.38
N PRO A 17 19.76 4.76 17.20
CA PRO A 17 19.37 6.12 16.80
C PRO A 17 20.54 7.01 16.39
N ILE A 18 21.69 6.91 17.07
CA ILE A 18 22.88 7.69 16.75
C ILE A 18 23.45 7.28 15.40
N LEU A 19 23.59 5.97 15.12
CA LEU A 19 24.07 5.45 13.85
C LEU A 19 23.12 5.79 12.70
N VAL A 20 21.81 5.63 12.90
CA VAL A 20 20.80 6.00 11.90
C VAL A 20 20.88 7.49 11.60
N SER A 21 21.01 8.35 12.61
CA SER A 21 21.14 9.80 12.42
C SER A 21 22.46 10.18 11.74
N ALA A 22 23.56 9.55 12.13
CA ALA A 22 24.89 9.79 11.58
C ALA A 22 25.00 9.40 10.09
N CYS A 23 24.19 8.46 9.60
CA CYS A 23 24.11 8.11 8.19
C CYS A 23 23.01 8.89 7.45
N ALA A 24 21.83 9.04 8.03
CA ALA A 24 20.69 9.67 7.36
C ALA A 24 20.89 11.16 7.09
N ILE A 25 21.50 11.89 8.04
CA ILE A 25 21.72 13.34 7.90
C ILE A 25 22.69 13.63 6.73
N PRO A 26 23.89 13.02 6.64
CA PRO A 26 24.77 13.25 5.49
C PRO A 26 24.18 12.82 4.16
N ILE A 27 23.50 11.67 4.09
CA ILE A 27 22.86 11.19 2.84
C ILE A 27 21.75 12.15 2.40
N SER A 28 20.94 12.64 3.34
CA SER A 28 19.92 13.66 3.08
C SER A 28 20.54 14.95 2.54
N MET A 29 21.62 15.42 3.15
CA MET A 29 22.31 16.64 2.73
C MET A 29 23.00 16.48 1.37
N LEU A 30 23.48 15.28 1.05
CA LEU A 30 24.03 14.95 -0.26
C LEU A 30 22.94 15.04 -1.34
N PHE A 31 21.80 14.36 -1.15
CA PHE A 31 20.69 14.40 -2.10
C PHE A 31 20.13 15.81 -2.27
N TRP A 32 20.02 16.56 -1.18
CA TRP A 32 19.61 17.97 -1.25
C TRP A 32 20.61 18.81 -2.05
N SER A 33 21.92 18.66 -1.79
CA SER A 33 22.97 19.36 -2.54
C SER A 33 22.92 19.04 -4.04
N ILE A 34 22.69 17.76 -4.39
CA ILE A 34 22.52 17.33 -5.79
C ILE A 34 21.27 17.95 -6.41
N ASN A 35 20.15 18.00 -5.68
CA ASN A 35 18.91 18.62 -6.16
C ASN A 35 19.10 20.12 -6.39
N VAL A 36 19.73 20.83 -5.45
CA VAL A 36 20.06 22.24 -5.60
C VAL A 36 20.92 22.45 -6.86
N LEU A 37 21.98 21.66 -7.01
CA LEU A 37 22.86 21.75 -8.17
C LEU A 37 22.12 21.50 -9.49
N TYR A 38 21.28 20.47 -9.53
CA TYR A 38 20.46 20.14 -10.70
C TYR A 38 19.48 21.25 -11.05
N SER A 39 18.78 21.80 -10.04
CA SER A 39 17.83 22.90 -10.25
C SER A 39 18.51 24.18 -10.75
N THR A 40 19.71 24.51 -10.26
CA THR A 40 20.49 25.66 -10.73
C THR A 40 20.93 25.48 -12.18
N PHE A 41 21.43 24.30 -12.56
CA PHE A 41 21.85 24.04 -13.94
C PHE A 41 20.68 23.90 -14.92
N SER A 42 19.55 23.37 -14.48
CA SER A 42 18.36 23.23 -15.33
C SER A 42 17.70 24.60 -15.58
N SER A 43 17.66 25.46 -14.55
CA SER A 43 17.23 26.86 -14.65
C SER A 43 18.07 27.69 -15.63
N GLU A 44 19.38 27.42 -15.75
CA GLU A 44 20.24 28.09 -16.74
C GLU A 44 19.99 27.63 -18.18
N SER A 45 19.39 26.44 -18.38
CA SER A 45 19.14 25.86 -19.71
C SER A 45 17.76 26.19 -20.29
N GLU A 46 16.78 26.53 -19.45
CA GLU A 46 15.39 26.78 -19.87
C GLU A 46 15.01 28.25 -19.65
N GLY A 47 14.85 28.99 -20.75
CA GLY A 47 14.60 30.42 -20.73
C GLY A 47 13.31 30.81 -19.99
N TYR A 48 13.46 31.49 -18.84
CA TYR A 48 12.60 32.51 -18.21
C TYR A 48 11.06 32.35 -18.13
N ASN A 49 10.44 31.22 -18.49
CA ASN A 49 8.97 31.08 -18.46
C ASN A 49 8.44 29.89 -17.65
N GLU A 50 9.29 29.13 -16.96
CA GLU A 50 8.83 28.04 -16.09
C GLU A 50 8.82 28.46 -14.62
N GLU A 51 7.74 28.15 -13.90
CA GLU A 51 7.68 28.33 -12.45
C GLU A 51 8.88 27.62 -11.81
N PRO A 52 9.53 28.23 -10.81
CA PRO A 52 10.76 27.67 -10.24
C PRO A 52 10.50 26.24 -9.76
N SER A 53 11.26 25.29 -10.32
CA SER A 53 11.28 23.89 -9.86
C SER A 53 11.33 23.88 -8.32
N GLN A 54 10.26 23.41 -7.69
CA GLN A 54 10.16 23.45 -6.23
C GLN A 54 11.28 22.59 -5.64
N MET A 55 12.28 23.26 -5.07
CA MET A 55 13.39 22.60 -4.39
C MET A 55 12.84 21.76 -3.24
N ILE A 56 13.09 20.44 -3.28
CA ILE A 56 12.73 19.53 -2.19
C ILE A 56 13.49 19.98 -0.95
N SER A 57 12.76 20.33 0.10
CA SER A 57 13.36 20.83 1.34
C SER A 57 14.30 19.79 1.99
N PRO A 58 15.37 20.22 2.68
CA PRO A 58 16.27 19.31 3.38
C PRO A 58 15.55 18.40 4.38
N TRP A 59 14.51 18.92 5.04
CA TRP A 59 13.75 18.16 6.02
C TRP A 59 12.93 17.02 5.38
N ARG A 60 12.47 17.19 4.13
CA ARG A 60 11.74 16.15 3.40
C ARG A 60 12.66 15.03 2.94
N TRP A 61 13.88 15.36 2.50
CA TRP A 61 14.93 14.36 2.24
C TRP A 61 15.24 13.55 3.49
N LEU A 62 15.36 14.21 4.65
CA LEU A 62 15.63 13.54 5.92
C LEU A 62 14.47 12.60 6.29
N ALA A 63 13.22 13.07 6.16
CA ALA A 63 12.03 12.27 6.39
C ALA A 63 11.95 11.05 5.46
N ALA A 64 12.28 11.22 4.17
CA ALA A 64 12.27 10.16 3.17
C ALA A 64 13.27 9.04 3.46
N ILE A 65 14.33 9.33 4.23
CA ILE A 65 15.29 8.32 4.68
C ILE A 65 14.87 7.73 6.02
N ILE A 66 14.58 8.57 7.01
CA ILE A 66 14.34 8.12 8.39
C ILE A 66 13.04 7.32 8.51
N ILE A 67 11.94 7.80 7.92
CA ILE A 67 10.62 7.16 8.12
C ILE A 67 10.60 5.74 7.55
N PRO A 68 11.04 5.48 6.30
CA PRO A 68 11.11 4.10 5.79
C PRO A 68 12.04 3.19 6.60
N ILE A 69 13.19 3.69 7.07
CA ILE A 69 14.10 2.92 7.94
C ILE A 69 13.38 2.46 9.22
N ILE A 70 12.62 3.35 9.88
CA ILE A 70 11.85 3.01 11.08
C ILE A 70 10.85 1.88 10.78
N PHE A 71 10.11 1.99 9.68
CA PHE A 71 9.12 0.97 9.29
C PHE A 71 9.74 -0.36 8.89
N ILE A 72 10.90 -0.36 8.24
CA ILE A 72 11.66 -1.57 7.92
C ILE A 72 12.13 -2.26 9.19
N PHE A 73 12.75 -1.52 10.11
CA PHE A 73 13.23 -2.08 11.37
C PHE A 73 12.06 -2.69 12.16
N TRP A 74 10.93 -1.98 12.23
CA TRP A 74 9.71 -2.50 12.84
C TRP A 74 9.20 -3.76 12.10
N GLY A 75 9.17 -3.75 10.78
CA GLY A 75 8.69 -4.84 9.92
C GLY A 75 9.49 -6.13 10.09
N LEU A 76 10.83 -6.01 10.04
CA LEU A 76 11.77 -7.11 10.28
C LEU A 76 11.65 -7.65 11.71
N LYS A 77 11.65 -6.76 12.71
CA LYS A 77 11.49 -7.15 14.13
C LYS A 77 10.18 -7.87 14.39
N LYS A 78 9.11 -7.47 13.71
CA LYS A 78 7.79 -8.09 13.82
C LYS A 78 7.62 -9.30 12.90
N LYS A 79 8.61 -9.70 12.11
CA LYS A 79 8.51 -10.77 11.09
C LYS A 79 7.35 -10.57 10.10
N SER A 80 7.00 -9.32 9.81
CA SER A 80 5.97 -8.97 8.82
C SER A 80 6.56 -8.74 7.42
N LEU A 81 7.87 -8.57 7.33
CA LEU A 81 8.62 -8.28 6.11
C LEU A 81 9.91 -9.09 6.15
N ASP A 82 10.37 -9.62 5.02
CA ASP A 82 11.70 -10.21 4.90
C ASP A 82 12.75 -9.16 4.46
N ILE A 83 14.02 -9.56 4.34
CA ILE A 83 15.11 -8.64 3.98
C ILE A 83 14.92 -8.08 2.56
N SER A 84 14.42 -8.89 1.62
CA SER A 84 14.19 -8.45 0.24
C SER A 84 13.05 -7.43 0.16
N GLY A 85 11.96 -7.68 0.87
CA GLY A 85 10.83 -6.78 1.02
C GLY A 85 11.22 -5.52 1.79
N ALA A 86 12.15 -5.59 2.74
CA ALA A 86 12.69 -4.43 3.44
C ALA A 86 13.45 -3.50 2.49
N ILE A 87 14.36 -4.03 1.68
CA ILE A 87 15.12 -3.23 0.72
C ILE A 87 14.17 -2.56 -0.28
N PHE A 88 13.25 -3.32 -0.88
CA PHE A 88 12.32 -2.76 -1.86
C PHE A 88 11.30 -1.80 -1.22
N GLY A 89 10.85 -2.10 0.00
CA GLY A 89 9.99 -1.21 0.79
C GLY A 89 10.66 0.11 1.16
N MET A 90 12.00 0.12 1.31
CA MET A 90 12.77 1.36 1.50
C MET A 90 12.61 2.27 0.29
N PHE A 91 12.80 1.71 -0.91
CA PHE A 91 12.67 2.44 -2.17
C PHE A 91 11.25 3.01 -2.34
N VAL A 92 10.22 2.17 -2.15
CA VAL A 92 8.82 2.58 -2.24
C VAL A 92 8.48 3.69 -1.23
N GLY A 93 8.87 3.51 0.03
CA GLY A 93 8.63 4.50 1.09
C GLY A 93 9.37 5.82 0.85
N PHE A 94 10.59 5.77 0.32
CA PHE A 94 11.39 6.94 -0.02
C PHE A 94 10.71 7.79 -1.09
N ILE A 95 10.33 7.19 -2.22
CA ILE A 95 9.65 7.90 -3.32
C ILE A 95 8.33 8.51 -2.85
N LEU A 96 7.50 7.75 -2.13
CA LEU A 96 6.22 8.25 -1.65
C LEU A 96 6.40 9.42 -0.66
N THR A 97 7.44 9.38 0.19
CA THR A 97 7.73 10.50 1.11
C THR A 97 8.19 11.75 0.38
N LEU A 98 8.99 11.61 -0.69
CA LEU A 98 9.45 12.73 -1.49
C LEU A 98 8.29 13.46 -2.18
N THR A 99 7.26 12.73 -2.63
CA THR A 99 6.10 13.34 -3.30
C THR A 99 5.17 14.07 -2.33
N SER A 100 4.57 13.37 -1.37
CA SER A 100 3.64 13.92 -0.37
C SER A 100 3.52 12.98 0.82
N PHE A 101 3.33 13.53 2.02
CA PHE A 101 3.01 12.71 3.18
C PHE A 101 1.68 12.00 3.10
N SER A 102 0.72 12.55 2.34
CA SER A 102 -0.56 11.91 2.07
C SER A 102 -0.37 10.63 1.23
N HIS A 103 0.67 10.56 0.40
CA HIS A 103 1.02 9.32 -0.32
C HIS A 103 1.71 8.31 0.60
N LEU A 104 2.65 8.76 1.44
CA LEU A 104 3.34 7.89 2.39
C LEU A 104 2.37 7.26 3.40
N ILE A 105 1.43 8.03 3.94
CA ILE A 105 0.51 7.51 4.97
C ILE A 105 -0.36 6.38 4.43
N CYS A 106 -0.67 6.37 3.13
CA CYS A 106 -1.39 5.28 2.49
C CYS A 106 -0.63 3.96 2.58
N LEU A 107 0.67 3.99 2.23
CA LEU A 107 1.57 2.84 2.40
C LEU A 107 1.65 2.41 3.86
N VAL A 108 1.81 3.38 4.78
CA VAL A 108 1.95 3.11 6.21
C VAL A 108 0.71 2.41 6.77
N VAL A 109 -0.49 2.91 6.46
CA VAL A 109 -1.75 2.30 6.90
C VAL A 109 -1.93 0.91 6.32
N PHE A 110 -1.70 0.75 5.01
CA PHE A 110 -1.73 -0.56 4.36
C PHE A 110 -0.76 -1.55 5.05
N PHE A 111 0.47 -1.12 5.29
CA PHE A 111 1.49 -1.96 5.89
C PHE A 111 1.18 -2.34 7.33
N ILE A 112 0.86 -1.37 8.20
CA ILE A 112 0.56 -1.60 9.61
C ILE A 112 -0.71 -2.43 9.77
N THR A 113 -1.81 -1.98 9.15
CA THR A 113 -3.12 -2.61 9.37
C THR A 113 -3.18 -3.98 8.70
N GLY A 114 -2.67 -4.11 7.47
CA GLY A 114 -2.52 -5.40 6.81
C GLY A 114 -1.65 -6.38 7.62
N SER A 115 -0.51 -5.92 8.16
CA SER A 115 0.35 -6.76 9.01
C SER A 115 -0.35 -7.23 10.29
N LYS A 116 -1.21 -6.37 10.87
CA LYS A 116 -2.04 -6.74 12.03
C LYS A 116 -3.13 -7.72 11.64
N ALA A 117 -3.78 -7.53 10.47
CA ALA A 117 -4.81 -8.41 9.95
C ALA A 117 -4.28 -9.83 9.68
N THR A 118 -3.11 -9.96 9.04
CA THR A 118 -2.46 -11.26 8.80
C THR A 118 -2.13 -11.99 10.10
N LYS A 119 -1.73 -11.27 11.15
CA LYS A 119 -1.46 -11.87 12.48
C LYS A 119 -2.72 -12.18 13.27
N PHE A 120 -3.84 -11.54 12.95
CA PHE A 120 -5.08 -11.73 13.68
C PHE A 120 -5.56 -13.19 13.54
N ARG A 121 -5.67 -13.87 14.68
CA ARG A 121 -6.09 -15.28 14.79
C ARG A 121 -5.35 -16.22 13.83
N SER A 122 -4.06 -16.00 13.63
CA SER A 122 -3.17 -16.83 12.80
C SER A 122 -3.22 -18.34 13.12
N HIS A 123 -3.53 -18.71 14.36
CA HIS A 123 -3.70 -20.11 14.78
C HIS A 123 -4.84 -20.84 14.05
N LEU A 124 -5.89 -20.12 13.64
CA LEU A 124 -6.99 -20.70 12.85
C LEU A 124 -6.59 -20.87 11.39
N LYS A 125 -5.87 -19.88 10.84
CA LYS A 125 -5.38 -19.88 9.44
C LYS A 125 -4.35 -20.99 9.20
N LYS A 126 -3.48 -21.25 10.18
CA LYS A 126 -2.51 -22.35 10.14
C LYS A 126 -3.16 -23.74 9.97
N LYS A 127 -4.40 -23.93 10.40
CA LYS A 127 -5.14 -25.19 10.21
C LYS A 127 -5.75 -25.32 8.82
N GLN A 128 -5.87 -24.22 8.08
CA GLN A 128 -6.58 -24.15 6.80
C GLN A 128 -5.63 -24.12 5.59
N GLU A 129 -4.36 -23.73 5.77
CA GLU A 129 -3.39 -23.58 4.68
C GLU A 129 -2.13 -24.42 4.88
N ARG A 130 -1.78 -25.24 3.87
CA ARG A 130 -0.47 -25.91 3.80
C ARG A 130 0.61 -24.86 3.51
N GLY A 131 1.63 -24.78 4.36
CA GLY A 131 2.79 -23.90 4.15
C GLY A 131 2.69 -22.48 4.74
N TYR A 132 1.78 -22.24 5.69
CA TYR A 132 1.61 -20.95 6.36
C TYR A 132 2.94 -20.41 6.94
N LYS A 133 3.37 -19.24 6.46
CA LYS A 133 4.56 -18.54 6.99
C LYS A 133 4.19 -17.68 8.19
N GLU A 134 4.80 -17.95 9.34
CA GLU A 134 4.54 -17.20 10.56
C GLU A 134 4.87 -15.71 10.40
N GLY A 135 3.87 -14.86 10.64
CA GLY A 135 3.99 -13.40 10.55
C GLY A 135 3.72 -12.81 9.16
N GLY A 136 3.53 -13.66 8.14
CA GLY A 136 3.24 -13.20 6.78
C GLY A 136 4.41 -12.44 6.15
N GLN A 137 5.65 -12.93 6.34
CA GLN A 137 6.91 -12.31 5.91
C GLN A 137 6.89 -11.90 4.43
N ARG A 138 6.55 -10.64 4.16
CA ARG A 138 6.36 -10.15 2.80
C ARG A 138 7.69 -10.07 2.05
N THR A 139 7.72 -10.62 0.84
CA THR A 139 8.89 -10.61 -0.06
C THR A 139 8.90 -9.34 -0.91
N TRP A 140 10.02 -9.06 -1.60
CA TRP A 140 10.09 -7.96 -2.57
C TRP A 140 9.01 -8.05 -3.66
N ILE A 141 8.61 -9.27 -4.07
CA ILE A 141 7.56 -9.50 -5.07
C ILE A 141 6.22 -8.98 -4.55
N GLN A 142 5.88 -9.26 -3.28
CA GLN A 142 4.65 -8.74 -2.69
C GLN A 142 4.67 -7.21 -2.54
N VAL A 143 5.82 -6.64 -2.21
CA VAL A 143 5.96 -5.17 -2.14
C VAL A 143 5.83 -4.55 -3.54
N LEU A 144 6.39 -5.18 -4.57
CA LEU A 144 6.25 -4.74 -5.96
C LEU A 144 4.80 -4.85 -6.45
N CYS A 145 4.12 -5.97 -6.21
CA CYS A 145 2.75 -6.15 -6.68
C CYS A 145 1.75 -5.20 -6.00
N ASN A 146 1.94 -4.93 -4.70
CA ASN A 146 1.01 -4.08 -3.94
C ASN A 146 1.40 -2.61 -3.91
N GLY A 147 2.68 -2.29 -4.12
CA GLY A 147 3.26 -0.95 -4.01
C GLY A 147 3.85 -0.40 -5.30
N GLY A 148 4.04 -1.22 -6.33
CA GLY A 148 4.68 -0.85 -7.60
C GLY A 148 3.88 0.19 -8.37
N MET A 149 2.59 -0.05 -8.61
CA MET A 149 1.72 0.92 -9.29
C MET A 149 1.62 2.26 -8.53
N PRO A 150 1.37 2.31 -7.21
CA PRO A 150 1.46 3.56 -6.45
C PRO A 150 2.82 4.26 -6.58
N THR A 151 3.92 3.51 -6.55
CA THR A 151 5.27 4.07 -6.70
C THR A 151 5.49 4.65 -8.10
N GLN A 152 4.99 3.99 -9.14
CA GLN A 152 5.05 4.50 -10.50
C GLN A 152 4.24 5.81 -10.64
N LEU A 153 3.03 5.86 -10.09
CA LEU A 153 2.24 7.10 -10.06
C LEU A 153 2.93 8.20 -9.25
N ALA A 154 3.61 7.84 -8.16
CA ALA A 154 4.38 8.79 -7.36
C ALA A 154 5.61 9.31 -8.13
N LEU A 155 6.31 8.47 -8.90
CA LEU A 155 7.38 8.94 -9.79
C LEU A 155 6.84 9.91 -10.84
N LEU A 156 5.70 9.60 -11.45
CA LEU A 156 5.04 10.52 -12.39
C LEU A 156 4.61 11.82 -11.71
N TYR A 157 4.10 11.74 -10.47
CA TYR A 157 3.78 12.92 -9.66
C TYR A 157 5.02 13.78 -9.43
N LEU A 158 6.14 13.17 -9.07
CA LEU A 158 7.39 13.88 -8.83
C LEU A 158 7.92 14.58 -10.09
N LEU A 159 7.73 13.97 -11.27
CA LEU A 159 8.17 14.53 -12.55
C LEU A 159 7.24 15.62 -13.07
N ASP A 160 5.93 15.43 -12.99
CA ASP A 160 4.94 16.34 -13.58
C ASP A 160 4.47 17.45 -12.64
N VAL A 161 4.47 17.20 -11.34
CA VAL A 161 3.93 18.10 -10.30
C VAL A 161 5.02 18.57 -9.34
N GLY A 162 6.03 17.74 -9.11
CA GLY A 162 7.11 18.01 -8.15
C GLY A 162 6.81 17.43 -6.77
N CYS A 163 7.30 18.11 -5.73
CA CYS A 163 7.09 17.71 -4.33
C CYS A 163 6.20 18.72 -3.62
N GLY A 164 5.29 18.27 -2.77
CA GLY A 164 4.46 19.20 -2.03
C GLY A 164 3.20 18.57 -1.48
N GLU A 165 2.55 19.29 -0.56
CA GLU A 165 1.26 18.89 -0.02
C GLU A 165 0.19 19.70 -0.75
N HIS A 166 -0.55 19.03 -1.63
CA HIS A 166 -1.59 19.65 -2.44
C HIS A 166 -2.94 19.06 -2.05
N PRO A 167 -3.99 19.89 -1.91
CA PRO A 167 -5.35 19.39 -1.74
C PRO A 167 -5.82 18.77 -3.05
N ILE A 168 -6.80 17.85 -2.96
CA ILE A 168 -7.46 17.29 -4.13
C ILE A 168 -8.46 18.32 -4.65
N ASP A 169 -8.15 18.88 -5.81
CA ASP A 169 -8.97 19.84 -6.55
C ASP A 169 -8.80 19.54 -8.04
N PHE A 170 -9.84 18.97 -8.66
CA PHE A 170 -9.77 18.56 -10.07
C PHE A 170 -9.88 19.74 -11.05
N ASP A 171 -10.45 20.87 -10.62
CA ASP A 171 -10.62 22.06 -11.44
C ASP A 171 -9.33 22.89 -11.50
N LYS A 172 -8.67 23.07 -10.34
CA LYS A 172 -7.44 23.85 -10.24
C LYS A 172 -6.19 23.02 -10.52
N ASN A 173 -6.13 21.81 -9.98
CA ASN A 173 -4.93 20.98 -9.93
C ASN A 173 -5.20 19.56 -10.45
N TYR A 174 -5.76 19.45 -11.66
CA TYR A 174 -6.19 18.17 -12.23
C TYR A 174 -5.13 17.06 -12.16
N ARG A 175 -3.89 17.33 -12.59
CA ARG A 175 -2.82 16.30 -12.63
C ARG A 175 -2.42 15.81 -11.24
N SER A 176 -2.21 16.73 -10.29
CA SER A 176 -1.90 16.40 -8.90
C SER A 176 -3.02 15.55 -8.29
N SER A 177 -4.26 16.03 -8.39
CA SER A 177 -5.46 15.33 -7.91
C SER A 177 -5.62 13.94 -8.51
N TRP A 178 -5.44 13.81 -9.82
CA TRP A 178 -5.58 12.54 -10.53
C TRP A 178 -4.55 11.51 -10.07
N LEU A 179 -3.27 11.91 -9.99
CA LEU A 179 -2.18 11.03 -9.56
C LEU A 179 -2.30 10.66 -8.08
N SER A 180 -2.62 11.62 -7.22
CA SER A 180 -2.82 11.39 -5.78
C SER A 180 -3.99 10.44 -5.49
N ILE A 181 -5.13 10.61 -6.18
CA ILE A 181 -6.26 9.69 -6.06
C ILE A 181 -5.91 8.30 -6.62
N GLY A 182 -5.08 8.22 -7.67
CA GLY A 182 -4.61 6.94 -8.19
C GLY A 182 -3.76 6.18 -7.18
N ILE A 183 -2.85 6.87 -6.49
CA ILE A 183 -2.03 6.32 -5.40
C ILE A 183 -2.91 5.85 -4.24
N LEU A 184 -3.86 6.69 -3.80
CA LEU A 184 -4.84 6.36 -2.75
C LEU A 184 -5.63 5.10 -3.13
N ALA A 185 -6.21 5.07 -4.34
CA ALA A 185 -7.07 4.00 -4.79
C ALA A 185 -6.31 2.67 -4.92
N ALA A 186 -5.06 2.69 -5.39
CA ALA A 186 -4.21 1.52 -5.45
C ALA A 186 -3.94 0.92 -4.05
N PHE A 187 -3.55 1.74 -3.08
CA PHE A 187 -3.34 1.26 -1.71
C PHE A 187 -4.63 0.84 -1.02
N ALA A 188 -5.74 1.55 -1.27
CA ALA A 188 -7.05 1.19 -0.76
C ALA A 188 -7.52 -0.16 -1.30
N CYS A 189 -7.32 -0.43 -2.59
CA CYS A 189 -7.56 -1.72 -3.24
C CYS A 189 -6.80 -2.85 -2.52
N CYS A 190 -5.47 -2.72 -2.41
CA CYS A 190 -4.61 -3.72 -1.76
C CYS A 190 -4.98 -3.93 -0.28
N ASN A 191 -5.31 -2.85 0.44
CA ASN A 191 -5.69 -2.93 1.85
C ASN A 191 -7.07 -3.56 2.04
N GLY A 192 -8.03 -3.19 1.17
CA GLY A 192 -9.37 -3.77 1.15
C GLY A 192 -9.33 -5.27 0.89
N ASP A 193 -8.53 -5.71 -0.09
CA ASP A 193 -8.36 -7.15 -0.35
C ASP A 193 -7.71 -7.90 0.83
N THR A 194 -6.66 -7.31 1.41
CA THR A 194 -6.02 -7.88 2.61
C THR A 194 -7.01 -7.99 3.77
N TRP A 195 -7.82 -6.97 4.04
CA TRP A 195 -8.79 -7.03 5.12
C TRP A 195 -9.91 -8.03 4.84
N ALA A 196 -10.38 -8.11 3.59
CA ALA A 196 -11.40 -9.07 3.18
C ALA A 196 -10.94 -10.52 3.36
N SER A 197 -9.74 -10.84 2.88
CA SER A 197 -9.15 -12.18 2.97
C SER A 197 -8.74 -12.53 4.40
N GLU A 198 -8.22 -11.59 5.19
CA GLU A 198 -7.68 -11.88 6.52
C GLU A 198 -8.74 -11.85 7.64
N PHE A 199 -9.69 -10.90 7.59
CA PHE A 199 -10.78 -10.82 8.56
C PHE A 199 -12.02 -11.57 8.11
N GLY A 200 -12.37 -11.51 6.82
CA GLY A 200 -13.56 -12.19 6.30
C GLY A 200 -13.51 -13.71 6.47
N THR A 201 -12.34 -14.33 6.28
CA THR A 201 -12.15 -15.78 6.45
C THR A 201 -12.32 -16.25 7.90
N VAL A 202 -11.99 -15.39 8.87
CA VAL A 202 -11.98 -15.73 10.29
C VAL A 202 -13.26 -15.32 11.02
N LEU A 203 -13.81 -14.16 10.67
CA LEU A 203 -14.99 -13.58 11.33
C LEU A 203 -16.29 -13.97 10.62
N GLY A 204 -16.23 -14.35 9.34
CA GLY A 204 -17.38 -14.90 8.63
C GLY A 204 -17.79 -16.25 9.22
N SER A 205 -19.08 -16.43 9.49
CA SER A 205 -19.68 -17.72 9.88
C SER A 205 -20.18 -18.52 8.67
N GLY A 206 -20.55 -17.84 7.57
CA GLY A 206 -21.02 -18.48 6.34
C GLY A 206 -19.90 -19.04 5.46
N GLU A 207 -20.28 -19.93 4.55
CA GLU A 207 -19.42 -20.33 3.42
C GLU A 207 -19.35 -19.18 2.40
N PRO A 208 -18.15 -18.84 1.90
CA PRO A 208 -18.03 -17.88 0.81
C PRO A 208 -18.73 -18.41 -0.45
N PHE A 209 -19.11 -17.51 -1.34
CA PHE A 209 -19.66 -17.85 -2.65
C PHE A 209 -18.72 -17.36 -3.75
N LEU A 210 -18.61 -18.12 -4.84
CA LEU A 210 -17.79 -17.73 -5.97
C LEU A 210 -18.44 -16.53 -6.69
N ILE A 211 -17.69 -15.46 -6.93
CA ILE A 211 -18.26 -14.23 -7.52
C ILE A 211 -18.87 -14.44 -8.91
N THR A 212 -18.34 -15.38 -9.69
CA THR A 212 -18.80 -15.67 -11.06
C THR A 212 -20.05 -16.54 -11.13
N THR A 213 -20.17 -17.55 -10.26
CA THR A 213 -21.28 -18.54 -10.32
C THR A 213 -22.27 -18.44 -9.17
N ARG A 214 -21.96 -17.65 -8.13
CA ARG A 214 -22.69 -17.54 -6.87
C ARG A 214 -22.90 -18.86 -6.12
N LYS A 215 -22.16 -19.91 -6.48
CA LYS A 215 -22.17 -21.19 -5.77
C LYS A 215 -21.32 -21.07 -4.50
N ARG A 216 -21.75 -21.74 -3.43
CA ARG A 216 -20.96 -21.83 -2.19
C ARG A 216 -19.69 -22.64 -2.44
N VAL A 217 -18.58 -22.16 -1.93
CA VAL A 217 -17.26 -22.76 -2.09
C VAL A 217 -16.56 -22.84 -0.74
N PRO A 218 -15.62 -23.80 -0.55
CA PRO A 218 -14.82 -23.86 0.66
C PRO A 218 -14.00 -22.58 0.88
N ARG A 219 -13.70 -22.29 2.15
CA ARG A 219 -12.84 -21.16 2.52
C ARG A 219 -11.43 -21.35 1.93
N GLY A 220 -10.85 -20.26 1.43
CA GLY A 220 -9.55 -20.28 0.74
C GLY A 220 -9.63 -20.49 -0.78
N THR A 221 -10.82 -20.73 -1.33
CA THR A 221 -11.02 -20.78 -2.79
C THR A 221 -10.73 -19.41 -3.42
N ASN A 222 -9.89 -19.36 -4.45
CA ASN A 222 -9.61 -18.13 -5.20
C ASN A 222 -10.91 -17.61 -5.84
N GLY A 223 -11.18 -16.31 -5.62
CA GLY A 223 -12.42 -15.66 -6.06
C GLY A 223 -13.67 -15.95 -5.22
N GLY A 224 -13.48 -16.55 -4.04
CA GLY A 224 -14.52 -16.70 -3.03
C GLY A 224 -14.79 -15.39 -2.29
N VAL A 225 -16.04 -14.93 -2.31
CA VAL A 225 -16.47 -13.68 -1.67
C VAL A 225 -17.42 -13.99 -0.51
N SER A 226 -17.35 -13.20 0.56
CA SER A 226 -18.30 -13.24 1.67
C SER A 226 -18.80 -11.83 1.99
N TRP A 227 -20.02 -11.72 2.52
CA TRP A 227 -20.59 -10.42 2.92
C TRP A 227 -19.74 -9.72 3.98
N VAL A 228 -19.21 -10.48 4.93
CA VAL A 228 -18.29 -9.97 5.96
C VAL A 228 -16.99 -9.49 5.30
N GLY A 229 -16.44 -10.27 4.36
CA GLY A 229 -15.26 -9.86 3.59
C GLY A 229 -15.47 -8.55 2.82
N LEU A 230 -16.61 -8.38 2.15
CA LEU A 230 -16.94 -7.13 1.43
C LEU A 230 -17.04 -5.93 2.37
N LEU A 231 -17.64 -6.10 3.55
CA LEU A 231 -17.66 -5.05 4.57
C LEU A 231 -16.23 -4.68 5.02
N PHE A 232 -15.39 -5.66 5.34
CA PHE A 232 -14.00 -5.41 5.72
C PHE A 232 -13.18 -4.84 4.57
N SER A 233 -13.53 -5.13 3.32
CA SER A 233 -12.91 -4.53 2.15
C SER A 233 -13.18 -3.03 2.07
N ALA A 234 -14.44 -2.62 2.22
CA ALA A 234 -14.82 -1.22 2.29
C ALA A 234 -14.17 -0.51 3.49
N LEU A 235 -14.18 -1.14 4.68
CA LEU A 235 -13.53 -0.59 5.89
C LEU A 235 -12.01 -0.46 5.74
N GLY A 236 -11.37 -1.42 5.07
CA GLY A 236 -9.95 -1.36 4.74
C GLY A 236 -9.63 -0.17 3.85
N GLY A 237 -10.42 0.05 2.80
CA GLY A 237 -10.32 1.22 1.92
C GLY A 237 -10.58 2.55 2.65
N ILE A 238 -11.64 2.61 3.46
CA ILE A 238 -11.97 3.79 4.29
C ILE A 238 -10.82 4.13 5.24
N SER A 239 -10.15 3.13 5.81
CA SER A 239 -9.02 3.39 6.72
C SER A 239 -7.85 4.10 6.02
N VAL A 240 -7.57 3.77 4.76
CA VAL A 240 -6.56 4.44 3.93
C VAL A 240 -7.04 5.86 3.59
N GLY A 241 -8.30 6.00 3.16
CA GLY A 241 -8.90 7.31 2.85
C GLY A 241 -8.95 8.28 4.03
N LEU A 242 -9.30 7.79 5.23
CA LEU A 242 -9.26 8.59 6.46
C LEU A 242 -7.85 9.09 6.77
N ALA A 243 -6.85 8.21 6.63
CA ALA A 243 -5.49 8.59 6.92
C ALA A 243 -4.94 9.59 5.91
N PHE A 244 -5.27 9.43 4.62
CA PHE A 244 -4.99 10.44 3.60
C PHE A 244 -5.65 11.76 3.98
N TYR A 245 -6.97 11.76 4.20
CA TYR A 245 -7.77 12.95 4.51
C TYR A 245 -7.20 13.73 5.71
N PHE A 246 -6.98 13.06 6.85
CA PHE A 246 -6.40 13.72 8.02
C PHE A 246 -4.98 14.21 7.80
N THR A 247 -4.18 13.52 6.99
CA THR A 247 -2.83 14.00 6.64
C THR A 247 -2.92 15.26 5.81
N THR A 248 -3.80 15.29 4.80
CA THR A 248 -4.05 16.50 3.99
C THR A 248 -4.50 17.68 4.85
N LEU A 249 -5.44 17.48 5.78
CA LEU A 249 -5.89 18.54 6.69
C LEU A 249 -4.77 19.06 7.61
N TYR A 250 -3.81 18.20 7.96
CA TYR A 250 -2.71 18.54 8.86
C TYR A 250 -1.52 19.18 8.14
N THR A 251 -1.25 18.80 6.89
CA THR A 251 -0.04 19.18 6.17
C THR A 251 -0.24 20.27 5.12
N VAL A 252 -1.47 20.43 4.60
CA VAL A 252 -1.79 21.51 3.64
C VAL A 252 -2.09 22.80 4.39
N ASP A 253 -1.59 23.91 3.86
CA ASP A 253 -1.84 25.25 4.41
C ASP A 253 -3.34 25.58 4.46
N THR A 254 -3.79 26.21 5.55
CA THR A 254 -5.21 26.48 5.80
C THR A 254 -5.83 27.40 4.74
N ALA A 255 -5.11 28.44 4.28
CA ALA A 255 -5.63 29.33 3.25
C ALA A 255 -5.77 28.61 1.90
N THR A 256 -4.84 27.70 1.59
CA THR A 256 -4.94 26.85 0.40
C THR A 256 -6.13 25.91 0.49
N LEU A 257 -6.38 25.33 1.67
CA LEU A 257 -7.47 24.40 1.91
C LEU A 257 -8.85 25.06 1.85
N GLU A 258 -9.00 26.29 2.36
CA GLU A 258 -10.24 27.07 2.31
C GLU A 258 -10.67 27.41 0.87
N LEU A 259 -9.70 27.57 -0.02
CA LEU A 259 -9.94 27.84 -1.44
C LEU A 259 -10.14 26.56 -2.27
N ALA A 260 -9.77 25.39 -1.75
CA ALA A 260 -9.85 24.13 -2.47
C ALA A 260 -11.24 23.51 -2.41
N ALA A 261 -11.51 22.58 -3.34
CA ALA A 261 -12.70 21.73 -3.26
C ALA A 261 -12.78 20.96 -1.92
N PRO A 262 -13.98 20.50 -1.49
CA PRO A 262 -14.11 19.72 -0.26
C PRO A 262 -13.27 18.44 -0.29
N GLN A 263 -12.52 18.17 0.78
CA GLN A 263 -11.60 17.03 0.85
C GLN A 263 -12.23 15.73 1.39
N TRP A 264 -13.42 15.79 2.00
CA TRP A 264 -14.10 14.61 2.56
C TRP A 264 -14.37 13.47 1.54
N PRO A 265 -14.55 13.69 0.22
CA PRO A 265 -14.76 12.61 -0.75
C PRO A 265 -13.58 11.64 -0.84
N ILE A 266 -12.37 12.02 -0.40
CA ILE A 266 -11.20 11.13 -0.26
C ILE A 266 -11.55 9.86 0.50
N ILE A 267 -12.33 9.98 1.59
CA ILE A 267 -12.71 8.86 2.44
C ILE A 267 -13.62 7.88 1.69
N ILE A 268 -14.61 8.44 0.96
CA ILE A 268 -15.57 7.64 0.20
C ILE A 268 -14.87 6.95 -0.96
N ILE A 269 -14.03 7.66 -1.71
CA ILE A 269 -13.23 7.10 -2.80
C ILE A 269 -12.33 5.98 -2.29
N GLY A 270 -11.67 6.15 -1.14
CA GLY A 270 -10.91 5.08 -0.50
C GLY A 270 -11.77 3.85 -0.22
N GLY A 271 -12.96 4.02 0.37
CA GLY A 271 -13.88 2.91 0.65
C GLY A 271 -14.37 2.17 -0.60
N ILE A 272 -14.78 2.91 -1.64
CA ILE A 272 -15.23 2.34 -2.91
C ILE A 272 -14.05 1.64 -3.60
N ALA A 273 -12.85 2.22 -3.59
CA ALA A 273 -11.66 1.61 -4.18
C ALA A 273 -11.26 0.30 -3.49
N GLY A 274 -11.36 0.25 -2.15
CA GLY A 274 -11.17 -0.99 -1.40
C GLY A 274 -12.17 -2.06 -1.82
N LEU A 275 -13.46 -1.74 -1.78
CA LEU A 275 -14.54 -2.66 -2.12
C LEU A 275 -14.46 -3.19 -3.56
N PHE A 276 -14.37 -2.30 -4.54
CA PHE A 276 -14.30 -2.68 -5.96
C PHE A 276 -12.97 -3.34 -6.29
N GLY A 277 -11.88 -2.94 -5.64
CA GLY A 277 -10.58 -3.58 -5.76
C GLY A 277 -10.62 -5.06 -5.38
N SER A 278 -11.19 -5.39 -4.21
CA SER A 278 -11.31 -6.79 -3.78
C SER A 278 -12.33 -7.58 -4.61
N LEU A 279 -13.40 -6.93 -5.11
CA LEU A 279 -14.31 -7.57 -6.06
C LEU A 279 -13.61 -7.90 -7.38
N LEU A 280 -12.80 -6.98 -7.91
CA LEU A 280 -12.02 -7.20 -9.12
C LEU A 280 -10.99 -8.32 -8.92
N ASP A 281 -10.29 -8.30 -7.80
CA ASP A 281 -9.35 -9.36 -7.40
C ASP A 281 -10.06 -10.71 -7.36
N SER A 282 -11.26 -10.77 -6.77
CA SER A 282 -12.07 -11.98 -6.72
C SER A 282 -12.54 -12.45 -8.10
N ILE A 283 -12.86 -11.54 -9.02
CA ILE A 283 -13.24 -11.88 -10.40
C ILE A 283 -12.04 -12.48 -11.14
N LEU A 284 -10.89 -11.82 -11.05
CA LEU A 284 -9.65 -12.28 -11.65
C LEU A 284 -9.20 -13.62 -11.02
N GLY A 285 -9.36 -13.79 -9.71
CA GLY A 285 -9.07 -15.03 -9.01
C GLY A 285 -9.99 -16.17 -9.43
N ALA A 286 -11.30 -15.95 -9.51
CA ALA A 286 -12.26 -16.97 -9.93
C ALA A 286 -12.07 -17.43 -11.39
N THR A 287 -11.44 -16.61 -12.23
CA THR A 287 -11.29 -16.85 -13.67
C THR A 287 -9.88 -17.28 -14.08
N LEU A 288 -8.85 -16.66 -13.50
CA LEU A 288 -7.44 -16.77 -13.92
C LEU A 288 -6.52 -17.41 -12.89
N GLN A 289 -7.00 -17.73 -11.68
CA GLN A 289 -6.24 -18.50 -10.68
C GLN A 289 -6.87 -19.87 -10.46
N TYR A 290 -6.05 -20.90 -10.44
CA TYR A 290 -6.55 -22.25 -10.19
C TYR A 290 -6.92 -22.43 -8.72
N SER A 291 -8.04 -23.09 -8.46
CA SER A 291 -8.37 -23.63 -7.15
C SER A 291 -8.89 -25.06 -7.28
N GLY A 292 -8.30 -25.96 -6.50
CA GLY A 292 -8.74 -27.33 -6.33
C GLY A 292 -8.81 -27.70 -4.86
N ILE A 293 -9.45 -28.82 -4.55
CA ILE A 293 -9.46 -29.45 -3.23
C ILE A 293 -8.70 -30.77 -3.29
N ASP A 294 -7.77 -30.97 -2.37
CA ASP A 294 -7.04 -32.23 -2.23
C ASP A 294 -7.87 -33.30 -1.49
N GLU A 295 -7.34 -34.53 -1.40
CA GLU A 295 -7.99 -35.65 -0.73
C GLU A 295 -8.17 -35.42 0.77
N GLU A 296 -7.37 -34.54 1.37
CA GLU A 296 -7.48 -34.12 2.77
C GLU A 296 -8.50 -33.00 3.00
N GLY A 297 -9.16 -32.51 1.94
CA GLY A 297 -10.17 -31.46 2.01
C GLY A 297 -9.59 -30.05 2.11
N LEU A 298 -8.29 -29.86 1.87
CA LEU A 298 -7.62 -28.57 1.86
C LEU A 298 -7.58 -27.97 0.46
N ILE A 299 -7.61 -26.64 0.40
CA ILE A 299 -7.57 -25.93 -0.87
C ILE A 299 -6.14 -25.83 -1.38
N VAL A 300 -5.94 -26.17 -2.64
CA VAL A 300 -4.67 -26.14 -3.34
C VAL A 300 -4.74 -25.25 -4.58
N GLN A 301 -3.62 -24.57 -4.86
CA GLN A 301 -3.50 -23.60 -5.96
C GLN A 301 -2.91 -24.20 -7.24
N HIS A 302 -2.57 -25.49 -7.22
CA HIS A 302 -2.00 -26.19 -8.37
C HIS A 302 -2.74 -27.50 -8.64
N PRO A 303 -2.88 -27.89 -9.92
CA PRO A 303 -3.39 -29.20 -10.27
C PRO A 303 -2.41 -30.28 -9.83
N GLY A 304 -2.94 -31.40 -9.35
CA GLY A 304 -2.16 -32.53 -8.86
C GLY A 304 -2.98 -33.81 -8.90
N LYS A 305 -2.32 -34.95 -8.66
CA LYS A 305 -3.01 -36.24 -8.50
C LYS A 305 -3.91 -36.17 -7.27
N GLY A 306 -5.15 -36.63 -7.40
CA GLY A 306 -6.14 -36.58 -6.30
C GLY A 306 -6.82 -35.23 -6.08
N VAL A 307 -6.44 -34.18 -6.83
CA VAL A 307 -7.01 -32.84 -6.67
C VAL A 307 -8.26 -32.68 -7.53
N LYS A 308 -9.40 -32.38 -6.90
CA LYS A 308 -10.64 -32.04 -7.59
C LYS A 308 -10.73 -30.55 -7.86
N HIS A 309 -10.88 -30.17 -9.12
CA HIS A 309 -11.00 -28.77 -9.55
C HIS A 309 -12.27 -28.08 -9.01
N ILE A 310 -12.14 -26.81 -8.63
CA ILE A 310 -13.25 -25.95 -8.16
C ILE A 310 -13.47 -24.78 -9.12
N SER A 311 -12.43 -23.97 -9.38
CA SER A 311 -12.55 -22.72 -10.14
C SER A 311 -11.24 -22.31 -10.83
N GLY A 312 -11.40 -21.41 -11.81
CA GLY A 312 -10.33 -20.75 -12.54
C GLY A 312 -9.38 -21.66 -13.32
N ARG A 313 -8.30 -21.04 -13.84
CA ARG A 313 -7.24 -21.68 -14.64
C ARG A 313 -5.89 -21.31 -14.04
N GLN A 314 -4.85 -22.09 -14.28
CA GLN A 314 -3.51 -21.77 -13.76
C GLN A 314 -2.79 -20.79 -14.70
N ILE A 315 -3.33 -19.58 -14.85
CA ILE A 315 -2.76 -18.54 -15.73
C ILE A 315 -1.96 -17.54 -14.89
N LEU A 316 -2.56 -17.07 -13.79
CA LEU A 316 -1.96 -16.09 -12.88
C LEU A 316 -1.83 -16.66 -11.47
N ASP A 317 -0.89 -16.11 -10.72
CA ASP A 317 -0.73 -16.33 -9.29
C ASP A 317 -1.38 -15.18 -8.47
N ASN A 318 -1.27 -15.26 -7.14
CA ASN A 318 -1.83 -14.24 -6.25
C ASN A 318 -1.16 -12.88 -6.40
N HIS A 319 0.14 -12.86 -6.67
CA HIS A 319 0.90 -11.63 -6.82
C HIS A 319 0.51 -10.88 -8.10
N SER A 320 0.34 -11.60 -9.21
CA SER A 320 -0.04 -11.04 -10.51
C SER A 320 -1.46 -10.48 -10.50
N VAL A 321 -2.39 -11.16 -9.81
CA VAL A 321 -3.78 -10.69 -9.71
C VAL A 321 -3.86 -9.43 -8.86
N ASN A 322 -3.20 -9.37 -7.70
CA ASN A 322 -3.10 -8.15 -6.90
C ASN A 322 -2.52 -6.97 -7.69
N LEU A 323 -1.44 -7.21 -8.45
CA LEU A 323 -0.84 -6.18 -9.30
C LEU A 323 -1.84 -5.67 -10.35
N LEU A 324 -2.50 -6.57 -11.09
CA LEU A 324 -3.45 -6.19 -12.13
C LEU A 324 -4.67 -5.46 -11.56
N SER A 325 -5.23 -5.94 -10.44
CA SER A 325 -6.31 -5.27 -9.71
C SER A 325 -5.91 -3.85 -9.32
N SER A 326 -4.72 -3.68 -8.74
CA SER A 326 -4.22 -2.37 -8.33
C SER A 326 -4.04 -1.42 -9.51
N ILE A 327 -3.52 -1.88 -10.65
CA ILE A 327 -3.34 -1.08 -11.87
C ILE A 327 -4.70 -0.58 -12.38
N ILE A 328 -5.67 -1.48 -12.52
CA ILE A 328 -7.00 -1.13 -13.04
C ILE A 328 -7.67 -0.11 -12.13
N ILE A 329 -7.65 -0.33 -10.82
CA ILE A 329 -8.25 0.59 -9.85
C ILE A 329 -7.54 1.94 -9.87
N ALA A 330 -6.21 1.97 -9.85
CA ALA A 330 -5.41 3.19 -9.85
C ALA A 330 -5.67 4.10 -11.06
N LEU A 331 -5.91 3.51 -12.24
CA LEU A 331 -6.13 4.26 -13.48
C LEU A 331 -7.59 4.66 -13.72
N THR A 332 -8.55 3.99 -13.08
CA THR A 332 -9.98 4.22 -13.29
C THR A 332 -10.59 5.13 -12.22
N PHE A 333 -10.20 4.95 -10.96
CA PHE A 333 -10.80 5.68 -9.84
C PHE A 333 -10.56 7.20 -9.84
N PRO A 334 -9.42 7.73 -10.33
CA PRO A 334 -9.28 9.17 -10.50
C PRO A 334 -10.35 9.79 -11.41
N LYS A 335 -10.78 9.06 -12.45
CA LYS A 335 -11.87 9.53 -13.34
C LYS A 335 -13.22 9.50 -12.62
N VAL A 336 -13.47 8.44 -11.85
CA VAL A 336 -14.69 8.33 -11.02
C VAL A 336 -14.73 9.47 -10.01
N ALA A 337 -13.61 9.71 -9.32
CA ALA A 337 -13.44 10.80 -8.36
C ALA A 337 -13.72 12.16 -9.00
N ASN A 338 -13.14 12.45 -10.17
CA ASN A 338 -13.39 13.70 -10.90
C ASN A 338 -14.88 13.92 -11.22
N ILE A 339 -15.63 12.86 -11.54
CA ILE A 339 -17.06 12.98 -11.88
C ILE A 339 -17.92 13.27 -10.63
N ILE A 340 -17.52 12.75 -9.47
CA ILE A 340 -18.33 12.84 -8.24
C ILE A 340 -17.80 13.87 -7.24
N TRP A 341 -16.70 14.55 -7.55
CA TRP A 341 -16.13 15.58 -6.68
C TRP A 341 -17.07 16.80 -6.65
N PRO A 342 -17.45 17.27 -5.46
CA PRO A 342 -18.45 18.33 -5.29
C PRO A 342 -17.92 19.74 -5.54
#